data_AF-A0A820KDE0-F1
#
_entry.id   AF-A0A820KDE0-F1
#
_cell.length_a   1.000
_cell.length_b   1.000
_cell.length_c   1.000
_cell.angle_alpha   90.00
_cell.angle_beta   90.00
_cell.angle_gamma   90.00
#
_symmetry.space_group_name_H-M   'P 1'
#
loop_
_entity.id
_entity.type
_entity.pdbx_description
1 polymer ?
#
loop_
_entity_poly.entity_id
_entity_poly.type
_entity_poly.pdbx_seq_one_letter_code
_entity_poly.pdbx_strand_id
1 'polypeptide(L)'
;MQFFDLNPNRSLYGLMDTARHMMTEALPIKCFEAFLIGLYLTTGILGLDRFNISFKTRFNSVVYRHVILGVKYGQIYGALGISRRNDLSYKPLNGKYDCLSKLIDDFVCAYRNYGHTVLRVRIGLPIIHDLKSFLTINWKALSIQPSKTEKNEYDRELDKIVRIWRQIDVHMTYRSVVPLASLVQPTGTLITSASLPNRLQSVSFRPNRDTSFNCRRSAIQKTTTNIREENSTENDQSVPYAIRV
;
A
#
# COMPACT_ATOMS: atom_id res chain seq x y z
N MET A 1 24.15 -10.30 5.23
CA MET A 1 23.92 -11.19 4.07
C MET A 1 22.51 -10.91 3.54
N GLN A 2 22.27 -11.03 2.23
CA GLN A 2 20.92 -11.05 1.66
C GLN A 2 20.62 -12.50 1.29
N PHE A 3 19.46 -13.01 1.69
CA PHE A 3 19.13 -14.44 1.56
C PHE A 3 18.44 -14.79 0.24
N PHE A 4 17.76 -13.82 -0.37
CA PHE A 4 16.99 -14.03 -1.60
C PHE A 4 17.55 -13.19 -2.76
N ASP A 5 17.76 -13.83 -3.91
CA ASP A 5 18.20 -13.16 -5.13
C ASP A 5 17.04 -12.45 -5.83
N LEU A 6 17.14 -11.13 -5.92
CA LEU A 6 16.04 -10.27 -6.35
C LEU A 6 16.43 -9.45 -7.57
N ASN A 7 15.70 -9.67 -8.66
CA ASN A 7 15.78 -8.84 -9.85
C ASN A 7 14.46 -8.07 -10.02
N PRO A 8 14.46 -6.73 -9.83
CA PRO A 8 13.26 -5.91 -9.91
C PRO A 8 12.65 -5.86 -11.32
N ASN A 9 13.39 -6.26 -12.36
CA ASN A 9 12.93 -6.27 -13.74
C ASN A 9 12.28 -7.61 -14.15
N ARG A 10 12.20 -8.59 -13.23
CA ARG A 10 11.44 -9.81 -13.48
C ARG A 10 9.95 -9.52 -13.63
N SER A 11 9.25 -10.43 -14.30
CA SER A 11 7.79 -10.40 -14.36
C SER A 11 7.18 -10.47 -12.96
N LEU A 12 5.97 -9.94 -12.82
CA LEU A 12 5.21 -10.00 -11.58
C LEU A 12 5.09 -11.45 -11.10
N TYR A 13 4.77 -12.39 -11.99
CA TYR A 13 4.75 -13.82 -11.67
C TYR A 13 6.04 -14.32 -11.01
N GLY A 14 7.21 -14.03 -11.59
CA GLY A 14 8.50 -14.46 -11.01
C GLY A 14 8.80 -13.80 -9.67
N LEU A 15 8.37 -12.55 -9.48
CA LEU A 15 8.50 -11.85 -8.19
C LEU A 15 7.58 -12.46 -7.12
N MET A 16 6.35 -12.82 -7.49
CA MET A 16 5.37 -13.43 -6.59
C MET A 16 5.75 -14.87 -6.22
N ASP A 17 6.39 -15.60 -7.13
CA ASP A 17 6.98 -16.91 -6.84
C ASP A 17 8.09 -16.81 -5.79
N THR A 18 8.95 -15.79 -5.94
CA THR A 18 10.00 -15.50 -4.95
C THR A 18 9.40 -15.12 -3.59
N ALA A 19 8.35 -14.30 -3.56
CA ALA A 19 7.65 -13.94 -2.33
C ALA A 19 7.06 -15.17 -1.62
N ARG A 20 6.53 -16.15 -2.38
CA ARG A 20 6.06 -17.42 -1.82
C ARG A 20 7.19 -18.18 -1.14
N HIS A 21 8.35 -18.30 -1.79
CA HIS A 21 9.53 -18.93 -1.18
C HIS A 21 9.99 -18.21 0.09
N MET A 22 9.99 -16.87 0.12
CA MET A 22 10.35 -16.11 1.33
C MET A 22 9.47 -16.46 2.53
N MET A 23 8.17 -16.63 2.31
CA MET A 23 7.24 -16.97 3.38
C MET A 23 7.42 -18.41 3.87
N THR A 24 7.78 -19.33 2.98
CA THR A 24 8.07 -20.73 3.36
C THR A 24 9.36 -20.86 4.16
N GLU A 25 10.43 -20.17 3.73
CA GLU A 25 11.74 -20.25 4.38
C GLU A 25 11.84 -19.41 5.66
N ALA A 26 10.99 -18.38 5.79
CA ALA A 26 10.89 -17.53 6.98
C ALA A 26 12.21 -16.91 7.47
N LEU A 27 13.12 -16.60 6.55
CA LEU A 27 14.41 -15.97 6.85
C LEU A 27 14.27 -14.44 7.02
N PRO A 28 15.21 -13.76 7.72
CA PRO A 28 15.18 -12.31 7.86
C PRO A 28 15.17 -11.58 6.52
N ILE A 29 14.32 -10.56 6.42
CA ILE A 29 14.08 -9.79 5.18
C ILE A 29 14.46 -8.30 5.31
N LYS A 30 14.67 -7.67 4.15
CA LYS A 30 14.95 -6.26 3.93
C LYS A 30 13.76 -5.56 3.28
N CYS A 31 13.90 -4.26 3.01
CA CYS A 31 12.81 -3.43 2.50
C CYS A 31 12.23 -3.89 1.14
N PHE A 32 13.05 -4.43 0.22
CA PHE A 32 12.55 -4.91 -1.08
C PHE A 32 11.82 -6.24 -0.96
N GLU A 33 12.32 -7.14 -0.11
CA GLU A 33 11.67 -8.43 0.22
C GLU A 33 10.32 -8.17 0.91
N ALA A 34 10.30 -7.26 1.88
CA ALA A 34 9.07 -6.82 2.54
C ALA A 34 8.07 -6.16 1.58
N PHE A 35 8.56 -5.40 0.59
CA PHE A 35 7.72 -4.85 -0.48
C PHE A 35 7.04 -5.97 -1.28
N LEU A 36 7.78 -7.03 -1.66
CA LEU A 36 7.23 -8.15 -2.42
C LEU A 36 6.23 -8.99 -1.60
N ILE A 37 6.54 -9.26 -0.35
CA ILE A 37 5.63 -9.98 0.56
C ILE A 37 4.37 -9.16 0.79
N GLY A 38 4.50 -7.85 1.04
CA GLY A 38 3.36 -6.95 1.18
C GLY A 38 2.49 -6.95 -0.07
N LEU A 39 3.10 -6.94 -1.26
CA LEU A 39 2.39 -7.01 -2.53
C LEU A 39 1.65 -8.34 -2.69
N TYR A 40 2.31 -9.45 -2.36
CA TYR A 40 1.73 -10.79 -2.40
C TYR A 40 0.52 -10.92 -1.46
N LEU A 41 0.70 -10.56 -0.18
CA LEU A 41 -0.33 -10.71 0.86
C LEU A 41 -1.54 -9.78 0.69
N THR A 42 -1.35 -8.63 0.02
CA THR A 42 -2.45 -7.71 -0.29
C THR A 42 -3.16 -8.04 -1.59
N THR A 43 -2.74 -9.09 -2.29
CA THR A 43 -3.41 -9.54 -3.49
C THR A 43 -4.75 -10.17 -3.14
N GLY A 44 -5.82 -9.71 -3.80
CA GLY A 44 -7.20 -10.14 -3.53
C GLY A 44 -8.01 -9.16 -2.68
N ILE A 45 -7.39 -8.12 -2.12
CA ILE A 45 -8.12 -7.04 -1.45
C ILE A 45 -8.68 -6.09 -2.52
N LEU A 46 -9.95 -6.25 -2.86
CA LEU A 46 -10.64 -5.43 -3.85
C LEU A 46 -10.70 -3.96 -3.39
N GLY A 47 -10.48 -3.04 -4.34
CA GLY A 47 -10.43 -1.60 -4.06
C GLY A 47 -9.16 -1.10 -3.37
N LEU A 48 -8.19 -1.98 -3.09
CA LEU A 48 -6.87 -1.58 -2.60
C LEU A 48 -5.91 -1.39 -3.78
N ASP A 49 -5.57 -0.14 -4.07
CA ASP A 49 -4.54 0.21 -5.03
C ASP A 49 -3.17 0.09 -4.35
N ARG A 50 -2.21 -0.54 -5.03
CA ARG A 50 -0.85 -0.78 -4.52
C ARG A 50 0.14 -0.22 -5.51
N PHE A 51 1.15 0.52 -5.05
CA PHE A 51 2.13 1.15 -5.91
C PHE A 51 3.48 1.24 -5.19
N ASN A 52 4.60 1.28 -5.94
CA ASN A 52 5.89 1.44 -5.31
C ASN A 52 6.20 2.91 -5.01
N ILE A 53 6.82 3.15 -3.85
CA ILE A 53 7.46 4.42 -3.51
C ILE A 53 8.91 4.12 -3.19
N SER A 54 9.84 4.72 -3.92
CA SER A 54 11.26 4.51 -3.75
C SER A 54 11.98 5.82 -3.42
N PHE A 55 12.75 5.81 -2.35
CA PHE A 55 13.52 6.94 -1.86
C PHE A 55 14.99 6.73 -2.16
N LYS A 56 15.63 7.74 -2.75
CA LYS A 56 17.08 7.86 -2.81
C LYS A 56 17.49 8.97 -1.86
N THR A 57 18.25 8.65 -0.82
CA THR A 57 18.69 9.60 0.20
C THR A 57 20.21 9.65 0.28
N ARG A 58 20.74 10.69 0.92
CA ARG A 58 22.16 10.85 1.22
C ARG A 58 22.33 11.09 2.71
N PHE A 59 23.28 10.40 3.33
CA PHE A 59 23.72 10.64 4.69
C PHE A 59 25.24 10.47 4.75
N ASN A 60 25.96 11.46 5.30
CA ASN A 60 27.43 11.48 5.37
C ASN A 60 28.10 11.09 4.05
N SER A 61 27.67 11.72 2.94
CA SER A 61 28.14 11.47 1.57
C SER A 61 27.81 10.10 0.96
N VAL A 62 27.27 9.15 1.73
CA VAL A 62 26.82 7.86 1.25
C VAL A 62 25.37 7.95 0.76
N VAL A 63 25.09 7.28 -0.35
CA VAL A 63 23.74 7.21 -0.94
C VAL A 63 23.05 5.94 -0.49
N TYR A 64 21.82 6.07 -0.01
CA TYR A 64 20.97 4.98 0.42
C TYR A 64 19.72 4.90 -0.45
N ARG A 65 19.18 3.69 -0.60
CA ARG A 65 17.97 3.41 -1.36
C ARG A 65 16.99 2.67 -0.49
N HIS A 66 15.77 3.14 -0.41
CA HIS A 66 14.74 2.50 0.39
C HIS A 66 13.46 2.42 -0.43
N VAL A 67 12.71 1.33 -0.29
CA VAL A 67 11.45 1.12 -1.00
C VAL A 67 10.39 0.72 -0.01
N ILE A 68 9.18 1.20 -0.24
CA ILE A 68 7.98 0.83 0.50
C ILE A 68 6.85 0.58 -0.50
N LEU A 69 5.86 -0.19 -0.07
CA LEU A 69 4.63 -0.41 -0.79
C LEU A 69 3.63 0.67 -0.36
N GLY A 70 3.41 1.67 -1.20
CA GLY A 70 2.32 2.61 -1.03
C GLY A 70 0.99 1.90 -1.28
N VAL A 71 0.02 2.15 -0.42
CA VAL A 71 -1.32 1.61 -0.55
C VAL A 71 -2.34 2.74 -0.51
N LYS A 72 -3.41 2.59 -1.28
CA LYS A 72 -4.53 3.52 -1.31
C LYS A 72 -5.85 2.75 -1.28
N TYR A 73 -6.73 3.12 -0.37
CA TYR A 73 -8.08 2.57 -0.27
C TYR A 73 -9.08 3.72 -0.26
N GLY A 74 -9.92 3.80 -1.29
CA GLY A 74 -10.78 4.96 -1.52
C GLY A 74 -9.97 6.25 -1.75
N GLN A 75 -10.07 7.21 -0.82
CA GLN A 75 -9.33 8.48 -0.83
C GLN A 75 -8.20 8.53 0.21
N ILE A 76 -7.96 7.44 0.95
CA ILE A 76 -7.00 7.40 2.05
C ILE A 76 -5.74 6.67 1.58
N TYR A 77 -4.58 7.20 1.96
CA TYR A 77 -3.26 6.68 1.65
C TYR A 77 -2.60 6.07 2.88
N GLY A 78 -1.74 5.09 2.65
CA GLY A 78 -0.94 4.41 3.67
C GLY A 78 0.29 3.75 3.05
N ALA A 79 1.03 3.01 3.87
CA ALA A 79 2.20 2.29 3.41
C ALA A 79 2.44 1.01 4.21
N LEU A 80 2.96 0.00 3.51
CA LEU A 80 3.49 -1.24 4.06
C LEU A 80 4.97 -1.34 3.70
N GLY A 81 5.77 -1.90 4.61
CA GLY A 81 7.19 -2.12 4.36
C GLY A 81 7.93 -2.36 5.66
N ILE A 82 9.22 -2.64 5.53
CA ILE A 82 10.14 -2.79 6.66
C ILE A 82 11.30 -1.82 6.49
N SER A 83 11.63 -1.17 7.58
CA SER A 83 12.83 -0.37 7.75
C SER A 83 13.36 -0.65 9.15
N ARG A 84 14.64 -0.34 9.39
CA ARG A 84 15.17 -0.36 10.77
C ARG A 84 14.65 0.79 11.63
N ARG A 85 13.98 1.77 11.01
CA ARG A 85 13.36 2.90 11.69
C ARG A 85 11.85 2.75 11.54
N ASN A 86 11.14 2.78 12.66
CA ASN A 86 9.71 2.49 12.72
C ASN A 86 8.88 3.48 11.91
N ASP A 87 9.25 4.76 11.95
CA ASP A 87 8.62 5.86 11.20
C ASP A 87 8.96 5.88 9.70
N LEU A 88 9.88 5.02 9.25
CA LEU A 88 10.18 4.82 7.83
C LEU A 88 9.61 3.49 7.31
N SER A 89 8.61 2.90 7.97
CA SER A 89 8.02 1.62 7.58
C SER A 89 6.51 1.73 7.33
N TYR A 90 5.70 1.22 8.25
CA TYR A 90 4.24 1.21 8.21
C TYR A 90 3.63 2.62 8.37
N LYS A 91 2.62 2.92 7.57
CA LYS A 91 1.75 4.10 7.73
C LYS A 91 0.29 3.67 7.66
N PRO A 92 -0.52 3.95 8.69
CA PRO A 92 -1.89 3.44 8.77
C PRO A 92 -2.84 4.11 7.78
N LEU A 93 -3.86 3.35 7.36
CA LEU A 93 -5.01 3.85 6.58
C LEU A 93 -6.10 4.44 7.49
N ASN A 94 -5.73 5.38 8.37
CA ASN A 94 -6.62 5.96 9.39
C ASN A 94 -7.15 7.35 9.02
N GLY A 95 -7.03 7.77 7.75
CA GLY A 95 -7.46 9.09 7.28
C GLY A 95 -6.46 10.23 7.52
N LYS A 96 -5.33 10.00 8.22
CA LYS A 96 -4.28 11.01 8.40
C LYS A 96 -3.72 11.51 7.05
N TYR A 97 -3.64 10.61 6.07
CA TYR A 97 -3.11 10.89 4.74
C TYR A 97 -4.24 10.86 3.71
N ASP A 98 -4.91 11.99 3.55
CA ASP A 98 -6.01 12.21 2.58
C ASP A 98 -5.51 12.55 1.16
N CYS A 99 -4.22 12.82 1.01
CA CYS A 99 -3.56 12.99 -0.27
C CYS A 99 -2.16 12.35 -0.28
N LEU A 100 -1.68 12.03 -1.48
CA LEU A 100 -0.37 11.40 -1.67
C LEU A 100 0.79 12.27 -1.17
N SER A 101 0.67 13.60 -1.31
CA SER A 101 1.68 14.56 -0.86
C SER A 101 1.93 14.45 0.65
N LYS A 102 0.87 14.45 1.48
CA LYS A 102 1.00 14.30 2.93
C LYS A 102 1.69 13.00 3.34
N LEU A 103 1.40 11.89 2.66
CA LEU A 103 2.08 10.62 2.93
C LEU A 103 3.59 10.73 2.66
N ILE A 104 3.98 11.30 1.52
CA ILE A 104 5.39 11.39 1.14
C ILE A 104 6.12 12.42 2.01
N ASP A 105 5.50 13.55 2.33
CA ASP A 105 6.03 14.57 3.23
C ASP A 105 6.34 13.97 4.61
N ASP A 106 5.49 13.10 5.14
CA ASP A 106 5.72 12.39 6.41
C ASP A 106 6.97 11.50 6.35
N PHE A 107 7.23 10.81 5.23
CA PHE A 107 8.49 10.08 5.02
C PHE A 107 9.69 11.02 4.85
N VAL A 108 9.55 12.11 4.10
CA VAL A 108 10.63 13.09 3.88
C VAL A 108 11.05 13.74 5.20
N CYS A 109 10.08 14.11 6.04
CA CYS A 109 10.32 14.59 7.39
C CYS A 109 10.99 13.54 8.27
N ALA A 110 10.51 12.28 8.25
CA ALA A 110 11.15 11.19 8.99
C ALA A 110 12.62 10.99 8.58
N TYR A 111 12.96 11.01 7.28
CA TYR A 111 14.37 10.96 6.87
C TYR A 111 15.19 12.13 7.40
N ARG A 112 14.63 13.35 7.37
CA ARG A 112 15.31 14.55 7.87
C ARG A 112 15.64 14.41 9.36
N ASN A 113 14.77 13.80 10.16
CA ASN A 113 15.00 13.56 11.59
C ASN A 113 16.22 12.67 11.85
N TYR A 114 16.58 11.79 10.91
CA TYR A 114 17.79 10.97 10.99
C TYR A 114 18.99 11.58 10.25
N GLY A 115 18.93 12.86 9.88
CA GLY A 115 20.00 13.56 9.15
C GLY A 115 20.14 13.16 7.68
N HIS A 116 19.20 12.41 7.12
CA HIS A 116 19.21 12.05 5.70
C HIS A 116 18.64 13.19 4.84
N THR A 117 19.34 13.55 3.77
CA THR A 117 18.80 14.41 2.71
C THR A 117 18.13 13.56 1.64
N VAL A 118 16.85 13.79 1.36
CA VAL A 118 16.12 13.09 0.28
C VAL A 118 16.48 13.70 -1.07
N LEU A 119 17.25 12.95 -1.86
CA LEU A 119 17.70 13.38 -3.18
C LEU A 119 16.61 13.21 -4.24
N ARG A 120 15.86 12.11 -4.17
CA ARG A 120 14.85 11.76 -5.17
C ARG A 120 13.80 10.82 -4.60
N VAL A 121 12.54 11.06 -4.97
CA VAL A 121 11.41 10.16 -4.73
C VAL A 121 10.93 9.66 -6.08
N ARG A 122 10.80 8.33 -6.23
CA ARG A 122 10.23 7.69 -7.42
C ARG A 122 8.93 7.02 -7.04
N ILE A 123 7.92 7.20 -7.85
CA ILE A 123 6.60 6.62 -7.66
C ILE A 123 6.25 5.84 -8.92
N GLY A 124 5.75 4.62 -8.73
CA GLY A 124 5.31 3.78 -9.83
C GLY A 124 3.86 3.97 -10.23
N LEU A 125 3.46 3.16 -11.20
CA LEU A 125 2.05 2.95 -11.50
C LEU A 125 1.44 1.95 -10.50
N PRO A 126 0.09 1.93 -10.39
CA PRO A 126 -0.60 0.94 -9.62
C PRO A 126 -0.30 -0.46 -10.17
N ILE A 127 -0.08 -1.41 -9.27
CA ILE A 127 0.32 -2.78 -9.57
C ILE A 127 -0.94 -3.63 -9.63
N ILE A 128 -1.11 -4.34 -10.75
CA ILE A 128 -2.23 -5.24 -11.01
C ILE A 128 -2.33 -6.37 -9.98
N HIS A 129 -3.57 -6.81 -9.70
CA HIS A 129 -3.85 -7.87 -8.73
C HIS A 129 -3.61 -9.29 -9.25
N ASP A 130 -3.37 -9.48 -10.55
CA ASP A 130 -3.09 -10.80 -11.10
C ASP A 130 -1.64 -11.27 -10.81
N LEU A 131 -1.49 -12.21 -9.87
CA LEU A 131 -0.21 -12.84 -9.52
C LEU A 131 0.42 -13.61 -10.68
N LYS A 132 -0.36 -14.03 -11.69
CA LYS A 132 0.12 -14.82 -12.83
C LYS A 132 0.53 -13.95 -14.02
N SER A 133 0.49 -12.63 -13.85
CA SER A 133 0.84 -11.73 -14.92
C SER A 133 2.33 -11.75 -15.26
N PHE A 134 2.61 -11.70 -16.56
CA PHE A 134 3.96 -11.55 -17.09
C PHE A 134 4.41 -10.09 -17.18
N LEU A 135 3.54 -9.13 -16.83
CA LEU A 135 3.89 -7.71 -16.80
C LEU A 135 4.96 -7.42 -15.74
N THR A 136 5.80 -6.44 -16.01
CA THR A 136 6.79 -5.95 -15.05
C THR A 136 6.22 -4.79 -14.25
N ILE A 137 6.72 -4.61 -13.01
CA ILE A 137 6.33 -3.48 -12.18
C ILE A 137 6.90 -2.19 -12.79
N ASN A 138 6.05 -1.19 -12.99
CA ASN A 138 6.53 0.13 -13.39
C ASN A 138 7.08 0.88 -12.17
N TRP A 139 8.40 0.81 -11.97
CA TRP A 139 9.06 1.40 -10.81
C TRP A 139 9.20 2.93 -10.84
N LYS A 140 9.04 3.57 -12.00
CA LYS A 140 9.40 4.98 -12.20
C LYS A 140 8.46 5.64 -13.21
N ALA A 141 7.21 5.80 -12.81
CA ALA A 141 6.24 6.61 -13.55
C ALA A 141 6.48 8.11 -13.28
N LEU A 142 6.77 8.45 -12.02
CA LEU A 142 7.08 9.80 -11.58
C LEU A 142 8.41 9.81 -10.82
N SER A 143 9.19 10.89 -10.97
CA SER A 143 10.49 11.04 -10.31
C SER A 143 10.74 12.49 -9.92
N ILE A 144 10.51 12.82 -8.66
CA ILE A 144 10.63 14.19 -8.13
C ILE A 144 11.89 14.33 -7.26
N GLN A 145 12.44 15.55 -7.19
CA GLN A 145 13.55 15.91 -6.31
C GLN A 145 13.05 16.87 -5.23
N PRO A 146 12.67 16.40 -4.03
CA PRO A 146 12.05 17.24 -3.00
C PRO A 146 12.91 18.44 -2.57
N SER A 147 14.23 18.34 -2.69
CA SER A 147 15.14 19.43 -2.32
C SER A 147 15.26 20.54 -3.37
N LYS A 148 14.74 20.34 -4.59
CA LYS A 148 14.89 21.29 -5.72
C LYS A 148 13.56 21.81 -6.26
N THR A 149 12.49 21.05 -6.08
CA THR A 149 11.17 21.39 -6.60
C THR A 149 10.41 22.22 -5.58
N GLU A 150 9.78 23.31 -6.01
CA GLU A 150 8.90 24.09 -5.13
C GLU A 150 7.68 23.28 -4.69
N LYS A 151 7.13 23.57 -3.51
CA LYS A 151 6.01 22.80 -2.95
C LYS A 151 4.79 22.77 -3.87
N ASN A 152 4.46 23.90 -4.50
CA ASN A 152 3.31 23.98 -5.41
C ASN A 152 3.48 23.13 -6.68
N GLU A 153 4.69 23.07 -7.23
CA GLU A 153 5.00 22.22 -8.38
C GLU A 153 5.01 20.74 -7.98
N TYR A 154 5.59 20.44 -6.81
CA TYR A 154 5.61 19.11 -6.22
C TYR A 154 4.20 18.52 -6.08
N ASP A 155 3.27 19.28 -5.49
CA ASP A 155 1.88 18.86 -5.30
C ASP A 155 1.17 18.64 -6.65
N ARG A 156 1.40 19.53 -7.63
CA ARG A 156 0.84 19.39 -8.98
C ARG A 156 1.31 18.11 -9.68
N GLU A 157 2.59 17.76 -9.58
CA GLU A 157 3.14 16.54 -10.17
C GLU A 157 2.56 15.28 -9.52
N LEU A 158 2.35 15.31 -8.19
CA LEU A 158 1.69 14.22 -7.48
C LEU A 158 0.21 14.08 -7.89
N ASP A 159 -0.50 15.19 -8.04
CA ASP A 159 -1.90 15.15 -8.49
C ASP A 159 -2.03 14.64 -9.93
N LYS A 160 -1.07 14.97 -10.81
CA LYS A 160 -1.02 14.43 -12.18
C LYS A 160 -0.92 12.90 -12.17
N ILE A 161 -0.03 12.33 -11.36
CA ILE A 161 0.12 10.87 -11.32
C ILE A 161 -1.11 10.18 -10.72
N VAL A 162 -1.75 10.79 -9.71
CA VAL A 162 -3.00 10.27 -9.14
C VAL A 162 -4.15 10.30 -10.16
N ARG A 163 -4.20 11.30 -11.05
CA ARG A 163 -5.16 11.32 -12.17
C ARG A 163 -4.91 10.19 -13.15
N ILE A 164 -3.65 9.91 -13.48
CA ILE A 164 -3.28 8.77 -14.34
C ILE A 164 -3.70 7.46 -13.69
N TRP A 165 -3.51 7.28 -12.38
CA TRP A 165 -3.92 6.06 -11.68
C TRP A 165 -5.41 5.78 -11.80
N ARG A 166 -6.26 6.82 -11.80
CA ARG A 166 -7.72 6.68 -11.95
C ARG A 166 -8.13 6.17 -13.35
N GLN A 167 -7.24 6.25 -14.33
CA GLN A 167 -7.48 5.76 -15.69
C GLN A 167 -6.98 4.33 -15.90
N ILE A 168 -6.21 3.78 -14.95
CA ILE A 168 -5.63 2.44 -15.05
C ILE A 168 -6.58 1.44 -14.41
N ASP A 169 -7.00 0.45 -15.19
CA ASP A 169 -7.71 -0.70 -14.65
C ASP A 169 -6.71 -1.70 -14.03
N VAL A 170 -6.60 -1.63 -12.71
CA VAL A 170 -5.73 -2.53 -11.92
C VAL A 170 -6.40 -3.86 -11.60
N HIS A 171 -7.69 -3.97 -11.90
CA HIS A 171 -8.50 -5.16 -11.73
C HIS A 171 -8.64 -5.91 -13.06
N MET A 172 -7.63 -5.87 -13.94
CA MET A 172 -7.45 -6.88 -14.99
C MET A 172 -7.55 -8.27 -14.33
N THR A 173 -8.63 -8.95 -14.68
CA THR A 173 -9.60 -9.51 -13.73
C THR A 173 -9.22 -10.82 -13.05
N TYR A 174 -9.60 -10.95 -11.78
CA TYR A 174 -10.20 -12.17 -11.22
C TYR A 174 -11.54 -12.42 -11.96
N ARG A 175 -11.50 -12.59 -13.30
CA ARG A 175 -12.64 -13.14 -14.02
C ARG A 175 -12.60 -14.58 -13.55
N SER A 176 -13.53 -14.92 -12.67
CA SER A 176 -13.94 -16.31 -12.56
C SER A 176 -14.10 -16.79 -13.99
N VAL A 177 -13.20 -17.67 -14.42
CA VAL A 177 -13.45 -18.48 -15.59
C VAL A 177 -14.61 -19.36 -15.15
N VAL A 178 -15.83 -18.84 -15.26
CA VAL A 178 -16.98 -19.71 -15.41
C VAL A 178 -16.68 -20.42 -16.73
N PRO A 179 -16.45 -21.74 -16.73
CA PRO A 179 -16.18 -22.44 -17.97
C PRO A 179 -17.34 -22.16 -18.93
N LEU A 180 -17.04 -21.77 -20.16
CA LEU A 180 -18.05 -21.56 -21.20
C LEU A 180 -18.92 -22.82 -21.44
N ALA A 181 -18.50 -23.97 -20.90
CA ALA A 181 -19.24 -25.21 -20.85
C ALA A 181 -20.54 -25.16 -20.04
N SER A 182 -20.80 -24.13 -19.21
CA SER A 182 -22.07 -24.00 -18.49
C SER A 182 -23.15 -23.18 -19.23
N LEU A 183 -22.90 -22.75 -20.47
CA LEU A 183 -23.88 -22.04 -21.32
C LEU A 183 -24.29 -22.79 -22.58
N VAL A 184 -23.85 -24.04 -22.76
CA VAL A 184 -24.28 -24.88 -23.88
C VAL A 184 -25.26 -25.92 -23.34
N GLN A 185 -26.56 -25.68 -23.53
CA GLN A 185 -27.53 -26.77 -23.51
C GLN A 185 -27.41 -27.55 -24.84
N PRO A 186 -27.35 -28.88 -24.83
CA PRO A 186 -27.30 -29.68 -26.03
C PRO A 186 -28.72 -29.89 -26.55
N THR A 187 -29.30 -28.89 -27.21
CA THR A 187 -30.41 -29.15 -28.12
C THR A 187 -30.54 -28.00 -29.11
N GLY A 188 -30.29 -28.32 -30.38
CA GLY A 188 -30.41 -27.39 -31.49
C GLY A 188 -31.85 -26.95 -31.66
N THR A 189 -32.11 -25.66 -31.50
CA THR A 189 -33.22 -24.99 -32.17
C THR A 189 -32.87 -23.51 -32.31
N LEU A 190 -32.88 -23.01 -33.55
CA LEU A 190 -32.71 -21.59 -33.86
C LEU A 190 -33.94 -20.83 -33.34
N ILE A 191 -33.74 -19.83 -32.47
CA ILE A 191 -34.78 -18.86 -32.11
C ILE A 191 -34.46 -17.53 -32.79
N THR A 192 -35.39 -17.16 -33.65
CA THR A 192 -35.51 -15.91 -34.40
C THR A 192 -35.58 -14.71 -33.47
N SER A 193 -34.96 -13.61 -33.90
CA SER A 193 -34.90 -12.32 -33.22
C SER A 193 -36.26 -11.77 -32.80
N ALA A 194 -36.47 -11.56 -31.51
CA ALA A 194 -37.48 -10.64 -30.99
C ALA A 194 -37.06 -10.08 -29.62
N SER A 195 -36.96 -8.74 -29.57
CA SER A 195 -37.12 -7.86 -28.40
C SER A 195 -36.28 -8.12 -27.14
N LEU A 196 -35.26 -7.29 -26.96
CA LEU A 196 -34.72 -6.90 -25.65
C LEU A 196 -35.79 -6.19 -24.80
N PRO A 197 -35.98 -6.55 -23.52
CA PRO A 197 -36.49 -5.62 -22.53
C PRO A 197 -35.33 -4.98 -21.77
N ASN A 198 -35.15 -3.67 -22.01
CA ASN A 198 -34.42 -2.78 -21.10
C ASN A 198 -35.14 -2.71 -19.75
N ARG A 199 -34.65 -3.40 -18.72
CA ARG A 199 -34.73 -2.95 -17.32
C ARG A 199 -33.97 -3.87 -16.37
N LEU A 200 -32.76 -3.48 -15.99
CA LEU A 200 -32.19 -3.87 -14.70
C LEU A 200 -32.06 -2.61 -13.86
N GLN A 201 -33.11 -2.32 -13.09
CA GLN A 201 -33.00 -1.42 -11.93
C GLN A 201 -32.23 -2.19 -10.85
N SER A 202 -31.08 -1.67 -10.42
CA SER A 202 -30.42 -2.14 -9.21
C SER A 202 -31.04 -1.47 -7.98
N VAL A 203 -31.35 -2.35 -7.02
CA VAL A 203 -32.10 -2.17 -5.79
C VAL A 203 -31.44 -1.15 -4.86
N SER A 204 -32.23 -0.24 -4.28
CA SER A 204 -31.79 0.63 -3.18
C SER A 204 -31.70 -0.17 -1.89
N PHE A 205 -30.51 -0.20 -1.29
CA PHE A 205 -30.29 -0.76 0.04
C PHE A 205 -30.95 0.17 1.07
N ARG A 206 -32.02 -0.30 1.73
CA ARG A 206 -32.59 0.34 2.93
C ARG A 206 -32.07 -0.41 4.17
N PRO A 207 -31.36 0.26 5.11
CA PRO A 207 -31.16 -0.31 6.43
C PRO A 207 -32.47 -0.20 7.21
N ASN A 208 -32.94 -1.32 7.76
CA ASN A 208 -34.15 -1.38 8.55
C ASN A 208 -33.93 -0.66 9.89
N ARG A 209 -34.82 0.29 10.19
CA ARG A 209 -34.92 1.00 11.47
C ARG A 209 -35.87 0.19 12.34
N ASP A 210 -35.42 -0.15 13.54
CA ASP A 210 -36.19 -0.29 14.80
C ASP A 210 -35.77 -1.52 15.61
N THR A 211 -34.96 -1.25 16.62
CA THR A 211 -35.14 -1.76 17.99
C THR A 211 -34.31 -0.87 18.91
N SER A 212 -35.00 0.10 19.51
CA SER A 212 -34.48 0.99 20.52
C SER A 212 -34.70 0.40 21.93
N PHE A 213 -33.86 0.87 22.86
CA PHE A 213 -33.93 0.79 24.32
C PHE A 213 -33.42 -0.49 25.01
N ASN A 214 -32.20 -0.42 25.58
CA ASN A 214 -32.07 0.04 26.97
C ASN A 214 -30.61 0.23 27.39
N CYS A 215 -30.25 1.50 27.63
CA CYS A 215 -29.06 1.90 28.37
C CYS A 215 -29.37 1.71 29.87
N ARG A 216 -28.70 0.76 30.52
CA ARG A 216 -28.67 0.66 31.99
C ARG A 216 -27.28 0.98 32.49
N ARG A 217 -27.20 2.11 33.18
CA ARG A 217 -26.17 2.50 34.14
C ARG A 217 -25.84 1.34 35.08
N SER A 218 -24.57 1.13 35.35
CA SER A 218 -24.09 0.69 36.66
C SER A 218 -22.80 1.46 36.97
N ALA A 219 -22.91 2.33 37.97
CA ALA A 219 -21.79 2.84 38.75
C ALA A 219 -21.30 1.76 39.74
N ILE A 220 -20.24 2.10 40.51
CA ILE A 220 -19.58 1.36 41.63
C ILE A 220 -18.21 0.82 41.17
N GLN A 221 -17.05 1.10 41.77
CA GLN A 221 -16.68 1.87 42.97
C GLN A 221 -15.21 2.32 42.83
N LYS A 222 -14.89 3.44 43.51
CA LYS A 222 -13.54 3.92 43.77
C LYS A 222 -12.81 2.93 44.69
N THR A 223 -11.58 2.57 44.35
CA THR A 223 -10.57 2.16 45.34
C THR A 223 -9.28 2.90 45.06
N THR A 224 -8.97 3.79 45.99
CA THR A 224 -7.75 4.57 46.11
C THR A 224 -6.63 3.68 46.61
N THR A 225 -5.51 3.59 45.88
CA THR A 225 -4.19 3.30 46.48
C THR A 225 -3.10 4.02 45.69
N ASN A 226 -2.52 5.02 46.35
CA ASN A 226 -1.25 5.66 46.04
C ASN A 226 -0.11 4.64 45.95
N ILE A 227 0.82 4.83 45.01
CA ILE A 227 2.29 4.62 45.08
C ILE A 227 2.86 5.30 43.81
N ARG A 228 3.30 6.55 43.94
CA ARG A 228 4.70 7.00 44.10
C ARG A 228 5.46 7.06 42.77
N GLU A 229 5.57 8.29 42.27
CA GLU A 229 6.47 8.71 41.20
C GLU A 229 7.92 8.51 41.65
N GLU A 230 8.71 7.81 40.84
CA GLU A 230 10.17 7.95 40.83
C GLU A 230 10.62 8.29 39.41
N ASN A 231 11.18 9.50 39.30
CA ASN A 231 11.90 9.99 38.15
C ASN A 231 13.20 9.21 37.99
N SER A 232 13.41 8.58 36.83
CA SER A 232 14.74 8.22 36.35
C SER A 232 14.91 8.73 34.92
N THR A 233 15.60 9.86 34.83
CA THR A 233 16.21 10.40 33.63
C THR A 233 17.26 9.41 33.12
N GLU A 234 16.98 8.72 32.01
CA GLU A 234 18.01 8.11 31.18
C GLU A 234 18.04 8.81 29.82
N ASN A 235 19.09 9.62 29.66
CA ASN A 235 19.57 10.16 28.40
C ASN A 235 19.94 9.00 27.47
N ASP A 236 19.04 8.61 26.58
CA ASP A 236 19.40 7.75 25.46
C ASP A 236 19.75 8.64 24.26
N GLN A 237 21.03 9.00 24.18
CA GLN A 237 21.62 9.75 23.08
C GLN A 237 21.39 8.95 21.79
N SER A 238 20.44 9.42 20.97
CA SER A 238 20.16 8.84 19.66
C SER A 238 21.36 9.08 18.73
N VAL A 239 22.31 8.16 18.74
CA VAL A 239 23.40 8.14 17.76
C VAL A 239 22.77 7.96 16.37
N PRO A 240 23.08 8.80 15.38
CA PRO A 240 22.51 8.70 14.04
C PRO A 240 23.12 7.50 13.30
N TYR A 241 22.62 6.30 13.59
CA TYR A 241 22.91 5.11 12.80
C TYR A 241 22.24 5.26 11.44
N ALA A 242 23.07 5.35 10.40
CA ALA A 242 22.67 5.47 9.01
C ALA A 242 21.78 4.31 8.56
N ILE A 243 20.87 4.58 7.60
CA ILE A 243 20.03 3.56 6.96
C ILE A 243 20.87 2.70 5.98
N ARG A 244 21.83 1.89 6.44
CA ARG A 244 22.53 0.83 5.64
C ARG A 244 21.61 -0.28 5.12
N VAL A 245 21.20 -0.23 3.86
CA VAL A 245 20.38 -1.29 3.21
C VAL A 245 21.10 -2.64 3.23
#